data_AF-A0A2I0WVX2-F1
#
_entry.id   AF-A0A2I0WVX2-F1
#
_cell.length_a   1.000
_cell.length_b   1.000
_cell.length_c   1.000
_cell.angle_alpha   90.00
_cell.angle_beta   90.00
_cell.angle_gamma   90.00
#
_symmetry.space_group_name_H-M   'P 1'
#
loop_
_entity.id
_entity.type
_entity.pdbx_description
1 polymer ?
#
loop_
_entity_poly.entity_id
_entity_poly.type
_entity_poly.pdbx_seq_one_letter_code
_entity_poly.pdbx_strand_id
1 'polypeptide(L)'
;MEEEAAPLPEPSLFSSDDGEENSEPSSSKDGELRRKEEDERSRWRGQRRAMCWSGCGRPNITCICPFLPSSPIPTSTHLIVLHHPHELRANKLATLPALCRSLIRCYAVPGRRIRPGSSPLLDCLSTSPSSPVLFLFPTFDSSKPALDLERWAADTPPDSRAEPILIVFDATWRHAKEMATASIPFLSRFAVQVQIGSGCDTRSEGPSTFESGLVLRKEPWKGCLSTIEAVARALRVLEPEGKGVEIEGMLLAILRAMVAFQACHLKMVNPRPRLKKKGKGLGSCPPTV
;
A
#
# COMPACT_ATOMS: atom_id res chain seq x y z
N MET A 1 16.71 53.05 -14.27
CA MET A 1 16.92 52.36 -12.99
C MET A 1 16.61 50.89 -13.24
N GLU A 2 17.37 50.09 -14.00
CA GLU A 2 18.80 50.06 -14.26
C GLU A 2 19.63 50.43 -13.03
N GLU A 3 19.91 49.42 -12.22
CA GLU A 3 21.20 49.35 -11.54
C GLU A 3 21.78 47.96 -11.84
N GLU A 4 22.80 48.03 -12.68
CA GLU A 4 23.68 47.00 -13.18
C GLU A 4 24.94 46.97 -12.28
N ALA A 5 25.70 45.89 -12.41
CA ALA A 5 27.14 45.79 -12.14
C ALA A 5 27.60 45.65 -10.66
N ALA A 6 28.68 44.95 -10.31
CA ALA A 6 29.53 43.89 -10.91
C ALA A 6 30.56 43.49 -9.79
N PRO A 7 31.68 42.74 -10.02
CA PRO A 7 32.08 41.64 -9.15
C PRO A 7 33.45 41.82 -8.45
N LEU A 8 33.78 40.87 -7.55
CA LEU A 8 35.11 40.38 -7.09
C LEU A 8 36.18 41.38 -6.60
N PRO A 9 37.00 40.97 -5.60
CA PRO A 9 38.30 40.40 -5.98
C PRO A 9 38.79 39.26 -5.07
N GLU A 10 39.44 38.28 -5.69
CA GLU A 10 40.66 37.61 -5.20
C GLU A 10 41.76 37.98 -6.22
N PRO A 11 43.08 38.07 -5.89
CA PRO A 11 43.82 37.03 -5.17
C PRO A 11 44.96 37.54 -4.26
N SER A 12 45.52 36.66 -3.43
CA SER A 12 46.88 36.85 -2.90
C SER A 12 47.72 35.58 -3.05
N LEU A 13 48.69 35.69 -3.94
CA LEU A 13 49.86 34.85 -4.10
C LEU A 13 50.67 34.79 -2.80
N PHE A 14 51.06 33.58 -2.39
CA PHE A 14 52.37 33.37 -1.77
C PHE A 14 52.93 32.04 -2.24
N SER A 15 54.06 32.14 -2.93
CA SER A 15 54.97 31.08 -3.35
C SER A 15 55.78 30.56 -2.16
N SER A 16 56.15 29.28 -2.19
CA SER A 16 57.53 28.81 -1.98
C SER A 16 57.64 27.32 -2.36
N ASP A 17 58.64 27.03 -3.19
CA ASP A 17 59.20 25.75 -3.58
C ASP A 17 59.49 24.78 -2.40
N ASP A 18 59.46 23.48 -2.69
CA ASP A 18 60.68 22.66 -2.72
C ASP A 18 60.34 21.17 -2.97
N GLY A 19 61.11 20.53 -3.85
CA GLY A 19 61.46 19.11 -3.71
C GLY A 19 60.84 18.13 -4.71
N GLU A 20 61.54 17.92 -5.83
CA GLU A 20 61.53 16.69 -6.62
C GLU A 20 61.69 15.42 -5.75
N GLU A 21 60.86 14.40 -6.00
CA GLU A 21 61.37 13.03 -6.09
C GLU A 21 60.47 12.17 -6.99
N ASN A 22 61.00 11.89 -8.18
CA ASN A 22 60.47 10.92 -9.13
C ASN A 22 60.43 9.53 -8.47
N SER A 23 59.24 8.96 -8.32
CA SER A 23 59.08 7.53 -8.12
C SER A 23 57.94 7.02 -8.98
N GLU A 24 58.31 6.24 -10.00
CA GLU A 24 57.40 5.53 -10.90
C GLU A 24 56.42 4.67 -10.10
N PRO A 25 55.10 4.73 -10.32
CA PRO A 25 54.20 3.79 -9.70
C PRO A 25 54.28 2.47 -10.46
N SER A 26 55.06 1.54 -9.93
CA SER A 26 54.92 0.12 -10.25
C SER A 26 53.44 -0.27 -10.16
N SER A 27 52.87 -0.64 -11.31
CA SER A 27 51.48 -1.06 -11.46
C SER A 27 51.26 -2.38 -10.72
N SER A 28 50.98 -2.29 -9.42
CA SER A 28 50.55 -3.41 -8.61
C SER A 28 49.12 -3.77 -9.02
N LYS A 29 48.92 -5.02 -9.48
CA LYS A 29 47.61 -5.57 -9.90
C LYS A 29 46.49 -5.34 -8.88
N ASP A 30 46.84 -5.16 -7.59
CA ASP A 30 45.91 -4.87 -6.49
C ASP A 30 45.34 -3.45 -6.52
N GLY A 31 46.08 -2.47 -7.07
CA GLY A 31 45.60 -1.09 -7.24
C GLY A 31 44.59 -0.95 -8.39
N GLU A 32 44.72 -1.78 -9.42
CA GLU A 32 43.83 -1.81 -10.58
C GLU A 32 42.53 -2.58 -10.29
N LEU A 33 42.58 -3.63 -9.46
CA LEU A 33 41.38 -4.27 -8.90
C LEU A 33 40.63 -3.34 -7.94
N ARG A 34 41.33 -2.64 -7.03
CA ARG A 34 40.70 -1.66 -6.13
C ARG A 34 40.07 -0.49 -6.89
N ARG A 35 40.72 0.04 -7.92
CA ARG A 35 40.15 1.07 -8.79
C ARG A 35 38.92 0.58 -9.55
N LYS A 36 38.92 -0.66 -10.06
CA LYS A 36 37.72 -1.26 -10.68
C LYS A 36 36.59 -1.49 -9.68
N GLU A 37 36.88 -1.94 -8.46
CA GLU A 37 35.87 -2.12 -7.41
C GLU A 37 35.32 -0.77 -6.92
N GLU A 38 36.15 0.28 -6.84
CA GLU A 38 35.72 1.63 -6.51
C GLU A 38 34.95 2.29 -7.65
N ASP A 39 35.32 2.05 -8.92
CA ASP A 39 34.58 2.50 -10.11
C ASP A 39 33.25 1.77 -10.30
N GLU A 40 33.19 0.47 -10.00
CA GLU A 40 31.93 -0.24 -9.95
C GLU A 40 31.07 0.32 -8.81
N ARG A 41 31.64 0.46 -7.61
CA ARG A 41 30.95 0.99 -6.42
C ARG A 41 30.56 2.46 -6.56
N SER A 42 31.21 3.24 -7.41
CA SER A 42 30.86 4.63 -7.76
C SER A 42 29.80 4.68 -8.87
N ARG A 43 29.84 3.79 -9.88
CA ARG A 43 28.75 3.60 -10.88
C ARG A 43 27.41 3.27 -10.20
N TRP A 44 27.42 2.47 -9.14
CA TRP A 44 26.21 2.15 -8.37
C TRP A 44 25.70 3.31 -7.49
N ARG A 45 26.51 4.35 -7.21
CA ARG A 45 26.13 5.49 -6.33
C ARG A 45 25.52 6.68 -7.06
N GLY A 46 25.64 6.77 -8.39
CA GLY A 46 25.30 7.98 -9.14
C GLY A 46 23.96 7.98 -9.90
N GLN A 47 23.37 6.83 -10.21
CA GLN A 47 22.22 6.81 -11.11
C GLN A 47 20.89 6.96 -10.34
N ARG A 48 20.37 8.20 -10.30
CA ARG A 48 18.99 8.46 -9.85
C ARG A 48 18.06 7.54 -10.63
N ARG A 49 17.30 6.70 -9.92
CA ARG A 49 16.34 5.77 -10.52
C ARG A 49 15.36 6.55 -11.39
N ALA A 50 15.18 6.13 -12.65
CA ALA A 50 14.17 6.70 -13.52
C ALA A 50 12.78 6.50 -12.90
N MET A 51 11.96 7.56 -12.89
CA MET A 51 10.67 7.61 -12.20
C MET A 51 9.53 7.75 -13.20
N CYS A 52 8.37 7.16 -12.87
CA CYS A 52 7.13 7.32 -13.62
C CYS A 52 6.44 8.64 -13.25
N TRP A 53 6.92 9.76 -13.82
CA TRP A 53 6.41 11.11 -13.52
C TRP A 53 5.00 11.37 -14.03
N SER A 54 4.64 10.84 -15.19
CA SER A 54 3.30 10.96 -15.78
C SER A 54 2.26 9.99 -15.20
N GLY A 55 2.68 9.12 -14.27
CA GLY A 55 1.85 8.04 -13.76
C GLY A 55 1.88 7.96 -12.25
N CYS A 56 2.39 6.85 -11.71
CA CYS A 56 2.22 6.50 -10.30
C CYS A 56 3.32 7.07 -9.38
N GLY A 57 4.29 7.81 -9.92
CA GLY A 57 5.40 8.37 -9.14
C GLY A 57 6.33 7.30 -8.56
N ARG A 58 6.25 6.05 -9.00
CA ARG A 58 7.16 4.96 -8.60
C ARG A 58 8.38 4.91 -9.53
N PRO A 59 9.52 4.36 -9.07
CA PRO A 59 10.61 3.99 -9.97
C PRO A 59 10.09 3.12 -11.13
N ASN A 60 10.62 3.29 -12.34
CA ASN A 60 10.16 2.58 -13.53
C ASN A 60 10.14 1.05 -13.34
N ILE A 61 11.16 0.51 -12.67
CA ILE A 61 11.28 -0.92 -12.32
C ILE A 61 10.14 -1.46 -11.42
N THR A 62 9.47 -0.59 -10.65
CA THR A 62 8.33 -0.96 -9.79
C THR A 62 7.05 -0.20 -10.18
N CYS A 63 7.02 0.30 -11.41
CA CYS A 63 5.87 1.02 -11.91
C CYS A 63 4.70 0.06 -12.08
N ILE A 64 3.56 0.42 -11.50
CA ILE A 64 2.32 -0.37 -11.60
C ILE A 64 1.41 0.10 -12.74
N CYS A 65 1.71 1.24 -13.38
CA CYS A 65 0.88 1.80 -14.46
C CYS A 65 0.66 0.83 -15.63
N PRO A 66 1.62 -0.02 -16.04
CA PRO A 66 1.37 -1.02 -17.09
C PRO A 66 0.30 -2.06 -16.73
N PHE A 67 -0.04 -2.21 -15.45
CA PHE A 67 -1.04 -3.15 -14.96
C PHE A 67 -2.37 -2.48 -14.63
N LEU A 68 -2.43 -1.14 -14.63
CA LEU A 68 -3.68 -0.40 -14.47
C LEU A 68 -4.49 -0.49 -15.77
N PRO A 69 -5.83 -0.45 -15.69
CA PRO A 69 -6.65 -0.41 -16.90
C PRO A 69 -6.33 0.87 -17.70
N SER A 70 -6.34 0.77 -19.03
CA SER A 70 -6.05 1.89 -19.94
C SER A 70 -7.00 3.08 -19.76
N SER A 71 -8.22 2.80 -19.31
CA SER A 71 -9.22 3.79 -18.91
C SER A 71 -9.89 3.33 -17.62
N PRO A 72 -10.21 4.21 -16.66
CA PRO A 72 -10.88 3.82 -15.43
C PRO A 72 -12.19 3.09 -15.71
N ILE A 73 -12.43 2.03 -14.95
CA ILE A 73 -13.54 1.11 -15.17
C ILE A 73 -14.84 1.74 -14.64
N PRO A 74 -15.91 1.81 -15.44
CA PRO A 74 -17.23 2.20 -14.97
C PRO A 74 -17.80 1.13 -14.04
N THR A 75 -18.37 1.56 -12.93
CA THR A 75 -19.07 0.69 -11.97
C THR A 75 -20.47 1.25 -11.72
N SER A 76 -21.43 0.37 -11.47
CA SER A 76 -22.73 0.76 -10.90
C SER A 76 -22.53 1.20 -9.45
N THR A 77 -21.72 0.44 -8.71
CA THR A 77 -21.37 0.69 -7.31
C THR A 77 -20.56 1.98 -7.16
N HIS A 78 -20.94 2.81 -6.20
CA HIS A 78 -20.15 3.95 -5.74
C HIS A 78 -19.28 3.52 -4.58
N LEU A 79 -17.96 3.68 -4.71
CA LEU A 79 -17.00 3.32 -3.69
C LEU A 79 -16.56 4.55 -2.90
N ILE A 80 -16.71 4.50 -1.58
CA ILE A 80 -16.17 5.51 -0.66
C ILE A 80 -15.10 4.84 0.19
N VAL A 81 -13.86 5.28 0.05
CA VAL A 81 -12.74 4.75 0.82
C VAL A 81 -12.34 5.75 1.88
N LEU A 82 -12.70 5.47 3.14
CA LEU A 82 -12.17 6.20 4.28
C LEU A 82 -10.74 5.76 4.51
N HIS A 83 -9.78 6.64 4.29
CA HIS A 83 -8.37 6.29 4.40
C HIS A 83 -7.70 7.03 5.56
N HIS A 84 -6.86 6.29 6.29
CA HIS A 84 -6.18 6.85 7.44
C HIS A 84 -5.13 7.91 7.00
N PRO A 85 -5.08 9.12 7.61
CA PRO A 85 -4.23 10.22 7.14
C PRO A 85 -2.71 9.93 7.10
N HIS A 86 -2.26 8.91 7.83
CA HIS A 86 -0.86 8.51 7.88
C HIS A 86 -0.47 7.46 6.83
N GLU A 87 -1.42 6.76 6.20
CA GLU A 87 -1.12 5.62 5.32
C GLU A 87 -0.56 6.07 3.98
N LEU A 88 -1.20 7.00 3.27
CA LEU A 88 -0.76 7.40 1.93
C LEU A 88 0.62 8.08 1.91
N ARG A 89 1.00 8.79 2.98
CA ARG A 89 2.31 9.46 3.07
C ARG A 89 3.44 8.52 3.49
N ALA A 90 3.15 7.50 4.28
CA ALA A 90 4.16 6.60 4.84
C ALA A 90 4.29 5.28 4.05
N ASN A 91 3.22 4.83 3.40
CA ASN A 91 3.13 3.47 2.90
C ASN A 91 3.37 3.40 1.38
N LYS A 92 4.59 3.00 1.00
CA LYS A 92 4.97 2.74 -0.40
C LYS A 92 4.20 1.58 -1.04
N LEU A 93 3.44 0.82 -0.26
CA LEU A 93 2.64 -0.32 -0.68
C LEU A 93 1.14 -0.01 -0.66
N ALA A 94 0.79 1.27 -0.47
CA ALA A 94 -0.60 1.71 -0.52
C ALA A 94 -1.27 1.25 -1.83
N THR A 95 -2.38 0.55 -1.68
CA THR A 95 -3.22 0.03 -2.76
C THR A 95 -4.29 1.03 -3.20
N LEU A 96 -4.65 1.97 -2.33
CA LEU A 96 -5.65 3.00 -2.61
C LEU A 96 -5.37 3.85 -3.87
N PRO A 97 -4.14 4.34 -4.13
CA PRO A 97 -3.88 5.09 -5.37
C PRO A 97 -4.10 4.27 -6.64
N ALA A 98 -3.81 2.97 -6.60
CA ALA A 98 -4.06 2.07 -7.73
C ALA A 98 -5.57 1.87 -7.92
N LEU A 99 -6.30 1.70 -6.81
CA LEU A 99 -7.74 1.54 -6.81
C LEU A 99 -8.47 2.78 -7.35
N CYS A 100 -8.16 3.98 -6.83
CA CYS A 100 -8.74 5.24 -7.29
C CYS A 100 -8.47 5.54 -8.77
N ARG A 101 -7.36 5.04 -9.32
CA ARG A 101 -7.05 5.17 -10.75
C ARG A 101 -7.75 4.13 -11.62
N SER A 102 -8.23 3.04 -11.02
CA SER A 102 -8.82 1.92 -11.75
C SER A 102 -10.33 2.03 -11.88
N LEU A 103 -11.01 2.83 -11.05
CA LEU A 103 -12.47 2.90 -10.99
C LEU A 103 -12.95 4.35 -11.15
N ILE A 104 -14.00 4.58 -11.95
CA ILE A 104 -14.58 5.91 -12.15
C ILE A 104 -15.24 6.43 -10.86
N ARG A 105 -16.08 5.61 -10.22
CA ARG A 105 -16.87 6.00 -9.05
C ARG A 105 -16.16 5.63 -7.74
N CYS A 106 -14.89 6.03 -7.60
CA CYS A 106 -14.08 5.77 -6.39
C CYS A 106 -13.63 7.07 -5.72
N TYR A 107 -14.16 7.32 -4.51
CA TYR A 107 -13.94 8.55 -3.75
C TYR A 107 -13.13 8.28 -2.49
N ALA A 108 -11.92 8.82 -2.42
CA ALA A 108 -11.08 8.73 -1.24
C ALA A 108 -11.40 9.88 -0.26
N VAL A 109 -11.70 9.55 0.99
CA VAL A 109 -11.99 10.50 2.06
C VAL A 109 -10.93 10.35 3.16
N PRO A 110 -10.10 11.37 3.43
CA PRO A 110 -9.13 11.30 4.52
C PRO A 110 -9.84 11.40 5.86
N GLY A 111 -9.58 10.47 6.77
CA GLY A 111 -10.18 10.54 8.10
C GLY A 111 -9.92 9.32 8.97
N ARG A 112 -10.34 9.43 10.25
CA ARG A 112 -10.26 8.32 11.22
C ARG A 112 -11.63 7.77 11.64
N ARG A 113 -12.72 8.42 11.23
CA ARG A 113 -14.09 7.93 11.39
C ARG A 113 -15.04 8.70 10.47
N ILE A 114 -16.12 8.07 10.04
CA ILE A 114 -17.23 8.74 9.34
C ILE A 114 -18.11 9.47 10.35
N ARG A 115 -18.48 10.71 10.03
CA ARG A 115 -19.39 11.60 10.78
C ARG A 115 -20.21 12.44 9.80
N PRO A 116 -21.28 13.11 10.24
CA PRO A 116 -21.86 14.21 9.48
C PRO A 116 -20.79 15.21 9.04
N GLY A 117 -20.82 15.66 7.79
CA GLY A 117 -19.84 16.56 7.19
C GLY A 117 -18.61 15.87 6.61
N SER A 118 -18.48 14.53 6.71
CA SER A 118 -17.29 13.82 6.19
C SER A 118 -17.27 13.71 4.67
N SER A 119 -18.44 13.70 4.04
CA SER A 119 -18.61 13.70 2.59
C SER A 119 -20.01 14.21 2.27
N PRO A 120 -20.17 15.17 1.35
CA PRO A 120 -21.49 15.62 0.92
C PRO A 120 -22.39 14.47 0.46
N LEU A 121 -21.81 13.47 -0.21
CA LEU A 121 -22.51 12.28 -0.66
C LEU A 121 -23.04 11.46 0.54
N LEU A 122 -22.24 11.28 1.60
CA LEU A 122 -22.70 10.58 2.80
C LEU A 122 -23.76 11.35 3.58
N ASP A 123 -23.65 12.68 3.61
CA ASP A 123 -24.61 13.52 4.30
C ASP A 123 -25.98 13.44 3.62
N CYS A 124 -26.03 13.54 2.28
CA CYS A 124 -27.26 13.36 1.50
C CYS A 124 -27.91 11.98 1.75
N LEU A 125 -27.11 10.91 1.74
CA LEU A 125 -27.60 9.54 1.97
C LEU A 125 -28.14 9.34 3.39
N SER A 126 -27.55 10.02 4.38
CA SER A 126 -27.99 9.92 5.77
C SER A 126 -29.39 10.52 5.99
N THR A 127 -29.81 11.47 5.13
CA THR A 127 -31.12 12.14 5.21
C THR A 127 -32.18 11.50 4.34
N SER A 128 -31.81 10.92 3.20
CA SER A 128 -32.75 10.30 2.25
C SER A 128 -32.01 9.28 1.38
N PRO A 129 -31.86 8.03 1.84
CA PRO A 129 -31.16 7.01 1.06
C PRO A 129 -32.03 6.58 -0.13
N SER A 130 -31.65 7.01 -1.33
CA SER A 130 -32.22 6.51 -2.60
C SER A 130 -31.59 5.20 -3.06
N SER A 131 -30.39 4.92 -2.56
CA SER A 131 -29.56 3.76 -2.89
C SER A 131 -29.15 3.05 -1.59
N PRO A 132 -28.98 1.72 -1.60
CA PRO A 132 -28.52 1.01 -0.42
C PRO A 132 -27.09 1.45 -0.05
N VAL A 133 -26.85 1.62 1.23
CA VAL A 133 -25.52 1.93 1.76
C VAL A 133 -25.00 0.72 2.53
N LEU A 134 -23.81 0.26 2.15
CA LEU A 134 -23.11 -0.84 2.77
C LEU A 134 -21.80 -0.33 3.35
N PHE A 135 -21.36 -0.88 4.48
CA PHE A 135 -19.97 -0.73 4.89
C PHE A 135 -19.32 -2.10 5.08
N LEU A 136 -18.18 -2.28 4.43
CA LEU A 136 -17.46 -3.53 4.38
C LEU A 136 -16.48 -3.62 5.54
N PHE A 137 -16.87 -4.34 6.58
CA PHE A 137 -15.98 -4.66 7.68
C PHE A 137 -16.50 -5.87 8.47
N PRO A 138 -15.67 -6.88 8.79
CA PRO A 138 -16.11 -7.99 9.61
C PRO A 138 -16.53 -7.50 11.00
N THR A 139 -17.51 -8.16 11.61
CA THR A 139 -17.74 -7.96 13.04
C THR A 139 -16.72 -8.76 13.84
N PHE A 140 -16.46 -8.31 15.07
CA PHE A 140 -15.77 -9.10 16.09
C PHE A 140 -16.65 -9.32 17.31
N ASP A 141 -17.91 -8.89 17.24
CA ASP A 141 -18.92 -9.09 18.27
C ASP A 141 -19.86 -10.20 17.81
N SER A 142 -19.74 -11.38 18.43
CA SER A 142 -20.57 -12.54 18.11
C SER A 142 -22.07 -12.31 18.31
N SER A 143 -22.46 -11.30 19.09
CA SER A 143 -23.88 -10.94 19.28
C SER A 143 -24.46 -10.14 18.11
N LYS A 144 -23.61 -9.57 17.26
CA LYS A 144 -23.98 -8.76 16.10
C LYS A 144 -23.13 -9.14 14.89
N PRO A 145 -23.40 -10.33 14.28
CA PRO A 145 -22.73 -10.76 13.06
C PRO A 145 -22.90 -9.74 11.93
N ALA A 146 -21.82 -9.47 11.20
CA ALA A 146 -21.92 -8.77 9.92
C ALA A 146 -22.62 -9.69 8.91
N LEU A 147 -23.43 -9.11 8.02
CA LEU A 147 -24.14 -9.88 7.01
C LEU A 147 -23.16 -10.32 5.91
N ASP A 148 -23.25 -11.57 5.48
CA ASP A 148 -22.50 -12.03 4.30
C ASP A 148 -22.98 -11.27 3.06
N LEU A 149 -22.06 -10.68 2.30
CA LEU A 149 -22.39 -9.85 1.14
C LEU A 149 -23.10 -10.62 0.02
N GLU A 150 -22.74 -11.88 -0.22
CA GLU A 150 -23.41 -12.73 -1.22
C GLU A 150 -24.83 -13.03 -0.78
N ARG A 151 -25.05 -13.28 0.52
CA ARG A 151 -26.40 -13.44 1.07
C ARG A 151 -27.21 -12.16 0.98
N TRP A 152 -26.63 -11.02 1.35
CA TRP A 152 -27.30 -9.72 1.20
C TRP A 152 -27.74 -9.49 -0.25
N ALA A 153 -26.86 -9.78 -1.21
CA ALA A 153 -27.20 -9.68 -2.62
C ALA A 153 -28.33 -10.65 -3.00
N ALA A 154 -28.23 -11.93 -2.63
CA ALA A 154 -29.27 -12.92 -2.94
C ALA A 154 -30.65 -12.56 -2.37
N ASP A 155 -30.68 -12.02 -1.16
CA ASP A 155 -31.91 -11.68 -0.44
C ASP A 155 -32.47 -10.30 -0.82
N THR A 156 -31.69 -9.45 -1.51
CA THR A 156 -32.11 -8.10 -1.92
C THR A 156 -32.46 -8.07 -3.41
N PRO A 157 -33.71 -7.71 -3.78
CA PRO A 157 -34.13 -7.61 -5.17
C PRO A 157 -33.24 -6.65 -6.00
N PRO A 158 -33.03 -6.90 -7.31
CA PRO A 158 -32.19 -6.07 -8.16
C PRO A 158 -32.48 -4.56 -8.08
N ASP A 159 -33.75 -4.17 -8.10
CA ASP A 159 -34.17 -2.77 -8.04
C ASP A 159 -33.81 -2.12 -6.69
N SER A 160 -33.95 -2.87 -5.60
CA SER A 160 -33.60 -2.42 -4.23
C SER A 160 -32.10 -2.37 -3.99
N ARG A 161 -31.30 -3.00 -4.87
CA ARG A 161 -29.83 -2.96 -4.80
C ARG A 161 -29.17 -2.15 -5.92
N ALA A 162 -29.93 -1.32 -6.65
CA ALA A 162 -29.40 -0.51 -7.73
C ALA A 162 -28.39 0.55 -7.22
N GLU A 163 -27.31 0.74 -7.96
CA GLU A 163 -26.22 1.70 -7.70
C GLU A 163 -25.78 1.78 -6.23
N PRO A 164 -25.37 0.67 -5.61
CA PRO A 164 -25.10 0.62 -4.18
C PRO A 164 -23.90 1.51 -3.82
N ILE A 165 -23.91 2.05 -2.61
CA ILE A 165 -22.76 2.75 -2.05
C ILE A 165 -22.02 1.83 -1.09
N LEU A 166 -20.76 1.54 -1.41
CA LEU A 166 -19.88 0.70 -0.61
C LEU A 166 -18.85 1.56 0.11
N ILE A 167 -18.89 1.53 1.45
CA ILE A 167 -17.92 2.20 2.31
C ILE A 167 -16.84 1.19 2.73
N VAL A 168 -15.58 1.55 2.52
CA VAL A 168 -14.41 0.70 2.84
C VAL A 168 -13.38 1.50 3.65
N PHE A 169 -12.63 0.81 4.51
CA PHE A 169 -11.63 1.40 5.40
C PHE A 169 -10.21 1.04 4.94
N ASP A 170 -9.43 2.03 4.49
CA ASP A 170 -8.04 1.83 4.04
C ASP A 170 -7.05 2.23 5.13
N ALA A 171 -6.53 1.21 5.83
CA ALA A 171 -5.44 1.37 6.79
C ALA A 171 -4.74 0.04 7.11
N THR A 172 -3.74 0.05 8.01
CA THR A 172 -3.38 -1.18 8.75
C THR A 172 -4.63 -1.78 9.40
N TRP A 173 -4.67 -3.10 9.58
CA TRP A 173 -5.81 -3.79 10.20
C TRP A 173 -6.25 -3.21 11.54
N ARG A 174 -5.27 -2.87 12.39
CA ARG A 174 -5.55 -2.24 13.69
C ARG A 174 -6.26 -0.90 13.50
N HIS A 175 -5.70 -0.02 12.66
CA HIS A 175 -6.31 1.29 12.39
C HIS A 175 -7.66 1.16 11.68
N ALA A 176 -7.81 0.24 10.73
CA ALA A 176 -9.07 0.01 10.03
C ALA A 176 -10.17 -0.45 10.99
N LYS A 177 -9.83 -1.33 11.96
CA LYS A 177 -10.74 -1.73 13.05
C LYS A 177 -11.15 -0.56 13.93
N GLU A 178 -10.20 0.27 14.33
CA GLU A 178 -10.47 1.49 15.12
C GLU A 178 -11.38 2.45 14.32
N MET A 179 -11.11 2.63 13.02
CA MET A 179 -11.89 3.49 12.12
C MET A 179 -13.32 2.99 11.93
N ALA A 180 -13.50 1.70 11.65
CA ALA A 180 -14.81 1.08 11.49
C ALA A 180 -15.61 1.20 12.79
N THR A 181 -15.02 0.80 13.92
CA THR A 181 -15.66 0.88 15.25
C THR A 181 -16.10 2.31 15.58
N ALA A 182 -15.25 3.30 15.31
CA ALA A 182 -15.55 4.71 15.55
C ALA A 182 -16.60 5.29 14.58
N SER A 183 -16.86 4.63 13.45
CA SER A 183 -17.84 5.05 12.44
C SER A 183 -19.23 4.41 12.66
N ILE A 184 -19.29 3.26 13.35
CA ILE A 184 -20.54 2.52 13.60
C ILE A 184 -21.67 3.39 14.16
N PRO A 185 -21.47 4.25 15.20
CA PRO A 185 -22.59 5.04 15.76
C PRO A 185 -23.31 5.94 14.75
N PHE A 186 -22.62 6.35 13.69
CA PHE A 186 -23.22 7.12 12.60
C PHE A 186 -23.73 6.20 11.48
N LEU A 187 -22.91 5.25 11.03
CA LEU A 187 -23.24 4.37 9.90
C LEU A 187 -24.43 3.47 10.19
N SER A 188 -24.57 2.95 11.42
CA SER A 188 -25.65 2.02 11.77
C SER A 188 -27.06 2.62 11.67
N ARG A 189 -27.17 3.94 11.44
CA ARG A 189 -28.44 4.63 11.26
C ARG A 189 -29.02 4.44 9.85
N PHE A 190 -28.18 4.14 8.85
CA PHE A 190 -28.60 4.10 7.44
C PHE A 190 -27.84 3.08 6.58
N ALA A 191 -26.75 2.48 7.09
CA ALA A 191 -25.92 1.55 6.36
C ALA A 191 -25.94 0.14 6.96
N VAL A 192 -25.89 -0.87 6.10
CA VAL A 192 -25.80 -2.27 6.48
C VAL A 192 -24.33 -2.67 6.59
N GLN A 193 -23.97 -3.30 7.71
CA GLN A 193 -22.64 -3.89 7.86
C GLN A 193 -22.56 -5.20 7.09
N VAL A 194 -21.58 -5.31 6.20
CA VAL A 194 -21.36 -6.52 5.39
C VAL A 194 -19.92 -7.04 5.52
N GLN A 195 -19.74 -8.33 5.23
CA GLN A 195 -18.44 -9.00 5.18
C GLN A 195 -18.31 -9.90 3.95
N ILE A 196 -17.07 -10.23 3.58
CA ILE A 196 -16.81 -11.22 2.52
C ILE A 196 -16.71 -12.62 3.14
N GLY A 197 -17.53 -13.55 2.65
CA GLY A 197 -17.57 -14.93 3.11
C GLY A 197 -17.74 -15.05 4.62
N SER A 198 -16.99 -15.96 5.24
CA SER A 198 -17.05 -16.19 6.69
C SER A 198 -16.39 -15.10 7.54
N GLY A 199 -15.90 -14.00 6.95
CA GLY A 199 -15.17 -12.95 7.68
C GLY A 199 -13.76 -13.38 8.11
N CYS A 200 -13.28 -12.79 9.21
CA CYS A 200 -11.94 -13.05 9.76
C CYS A 200 -12.00 -14.02 10.94
N ASP A 201 -11.12 -15.02 10.93
CA ASP A 201 -10.93 -15.91 12.08
C ASP A 201 -9.75 -15.43 12.94
N THR A 202 -10.06 -14.75 14.04
CA THR A 202 -9.06 -14.20 14.96
C THR A 202 -8.21 -15.24 15.68
N ARG A 203 -8.59 -16.53 15.62
CA ARG A 203 -7.88 -17.64 16.26
C ARG A 203 -6.84 -18.28 15.35
N SER A 204 -6.84 -17.92 14.07
CA SER A 204 -5.94 -18.47 13.05
C SER A 204 -5.04 -17.36 12.50
N GLU A 205 -3.74 -17.64 12.36
CA GLU A 205 -2.81 -16.70 11.71
C GLU A 205 -3.21 -16.46 10.24
N GLY A 206 -3.01 -15.21 9.79
CA GLY A 206 -3.25 -14.82 8.41
C GLY A 206 -2.14 -15.23 7.46
N PRO A 207 -2.44 -15.29 6.15
CA PRO A 207 -1.46 -15.66 5.15
C PRO A 207 -0.28 -14.68 5.11
N SER A 208 0.91 -15.22 4.81
CA SER A 208 2.07 -14.41 4.47
C SER A 208 2.17 -14.13 2.97
N THR A 209 3.03 -13.19 2.58
CA THR A 209 3.26 -12.79 1.17
C THR A 209 3.65 -13.95 0.25
N PHE A 210 4.13 -15.07 0.79
CA PHE A 210 4.53 -16.25 0.01
C PHE A 210 3.44 -17.32 -0.08
N GLU A 211 2.39 -17.22 0.73
CA GLU A 211 1.30 -18.21 0.78
C GLU A 211 0.15 -17.88 -0.18
N SER A 212 0.04 -16.61 -0.59
CA SER A 212 -0.89 -16.22 -1.65
C SER A 212 -0.32 -15.09 -2.51
N GLY A 213 -0.62 -15.12 -3.81
CA GLY A 213 -0.22 -14.08 -4.76
C GLY A 213 -0.91 -12.73 -4.57
N LEU A 214 -1.69 -12.55 -3.48
CA LEU A 214 -2.49 -11.35 -3.20
C LEU A 214 -2.02 -10.62 -1.92
N VAL A 215 -1.08 -11.17 -1.16
CA VAL A 215 -0.71 -10.64 0.15
C VAL A 215 0.53 -9.76 0.07
N LEU A 216 0.37 -8.45 0.25
CA LEU A 216 1.49 -7.48 0.23
C LEU A 216 2.36 -7.50 1.49
N ARG A 217 1.82 -8.01 2.59
CA ARG A 217 2.44 -8.08 3.92
C ARG A 217 1.75 -9.16 4.74
N LYS A 218 2.42 -9.75 5.74
CA LYS A 218 1.78 -10.74 6.63
C LYS A 218 0.48 -10.17 7.19
N GLU A 219 -0.63 -10.87 6.93
CA GLU A 219 -1.94 -10.52 7.45
C GLU A 219 -2.08 -11.03 8.89
N PRO A 220 -2.80 -10.32 9.77
CA PRO A 220 -2.89 -10.70 11.17
C PRO A 220 -3.69 -11.99 11.38
N TRP A 221 -4.75 -12.20 10.60
CA TRP A 221 -5.68 -13.31 10.77
C TRP A 221 -6.10 -13.94 9.45
N LYS A 222 -6.53 -15.19 9.49
CA LYS A 222 -7.12 -15.87 8.33
C LYS A 222 -8.40 -15.12 7.91
N GLY A 223 -8.54 -14.86 6.61
CA GLY A 223 -9.67 -14.12 6.05
C GLY A 223 -9.47 -12.61 5.98
N CYS A 224 -8.38 -12.07 6.53
CA CYS A 224 -7.96 -10.69 6.29
C CYS A 224 -7.57 -10.50 4.81
N LEU A 225 -8.14 -9.47 4.19
CA LEU A 225 -7.90 -9.06 2.81
C LEU A 225 -7.23 -7.69 2.74
N SER A 226 -6.45 -7.45 1.69
CA SER A 226 -6.02 -6.09 1.34
C SER A 226 -7.22 -5.24 0.88
N THR A 227 -7.13 -3.91 0.95
CA THR A 227 -8.21 -2.99 0.52
C THR A 227 -8.68 -3.28 -0.91
N ILE A 228 -7.75 -3.44 -1.86
CA ILE A 228 -8.09 -3.70 -3.26
C ILE A 228 -8.70 -5.09 -3.46
N GLU A 229 -8.27 -6.10 -2.68
CA GLU A 229 -8.85 -7.44 -2.74
C GLU A 229 -10.27 -7.46 -2.16
N ALA A 230 -10.49 -6.81 -1.02
CA ALA A 230 -11.80 -6.67 -0.41
C ALA A 230 -12.79 -5.98 -1.37
N VAL A 231 -12.34 -4.91 -2.02
CA VAL A 231 -13.14 -4.20 -3.03
C VAL A 231 -13.37 -5.05 -4.27
N ALA A 232 -12.37 -5.75 -4.79
CA ALA A 232 -12.51 -6.62 -5.95
C ALA A 232 -13.58 -7.70 -5.72
N ARG A 233 -13.52 -8.39 -4.57
CA ARG A 233 -14.51 -9.40 -4.20
C ARG A 233 -15.89 -8.82 -3.93
N ALA A 234 -15.98 -7.61 -3.40
CA ALA A 234 -17.26 -6.94 -3.21
C ALA A 234 -17.90 -6.56 -4.56
N LEU A 235 -17.13 -5.96 -5.48
CA LEU A 235 -17.62 -5.58 -6.80
C LEU A 235 -18.01 -6.80 -7.66
N ARG A 236 -17.35 -7.95 -7.47
CA ARG A 236 -17.77 -9.22 -8.06
C ARG A 236 -19.26 -9.53 -7.79
N VAL A 237 -19.72 -9.23 -6.58
CA VAL A 237 -21.08 -9.51 -6.11
C VAL A 237 -22.05 -8.38 -6.45
N LEU A 238 -21.60 -7.13 -6.30
CA LEU A 238 -22.47 -5.95 -6.40
C LEU A 238 -22.73 -5.49 -7.83
N GLU A 239 -21.82 -5.76 -8.77
CA GLU A 239 -21.97 -5.28 -10.14
C GLU A 239 -22.99 -6.09 -10.93
N PRO A 240 -23.90 -5.43 -11.66
CA PRO A 240 -24.99 -6.09 -12.37
C PRO A 240 -24.49 -6.84 -13.60
N GLU A 241 -25.38 -7.70 -14.15
CA GLU A 241 -25.18 -8.36 -15.45
C GLU A 241 -23.88 -9.19 -15.55
N GLY A 242 -23.33 -9.65 -14.42
CA GLY A 242 -22.11 -10.45 -14.39
C GLY A 242 -20.81 -9.67 -14.66
N LYS A 243 -20.87 -8.34 -14.83
CA LYS A 243 -19.69 -7.48 -15.06
C LYS A 243 -18.68 -7.53 -13.90
N GLY A 244 -19.14 -7.89 -12.71
CA GLY A 244 -18.30 -7.99 -11.51
C GLY A 244 -17.11 -8.95 -11.64
N VAL A 245 -17.24 -10.04 -12.40
CA VAL A 245 -16.16 -11.04 -12.56
C VAL A 245 -14.96 -10.43 -13.29
N GLU A 246 -15.21 -9.63 -14.33
CA GLU A 246 -14.16 -8.97 -15.09
C GLU A 246 -13.46 -7.90 -14.25
N ILE A 247 -14.24 -7.11 -13.51
CA ILE A 247 -13.77 -6.07 -12.59
C ILE A 247 -12.88 -6.67 -11.51
N GLU A 248 -13.32 -7.77 -10.88
CA GLU A 248 -12.52 -8.52 -9.91
C GLU A 248 -11.19 -8.97 -10.53
N GLY A 249 -11.23 -9.59 -11.72
CA GLY A 249 -10.05 -10.06 -12.43
C GLY A 249 -9.00 -8.96 -12.65
N MET A 250 -9.44 -7.78 -13.12
CA MET A 250 -8.58 -6.62 -13.36
C MET A 250 -7.95 -6.09 -12.05
N LEU A 251 -8.76 -5.90 -10.99
CA LEU A 251 -8.26 -5.39 -9.71
C LEU A 251 -7.28 -6.37 -9.04
N LEU A 252 -7.56 -7.68 -9.11
CA LEU A 252 -6.65 -8.70 -8.60
C LEU A 252 -5.36 -8.80 -9.44
N ALA A 253 -5.39 -8.53 -10.75
CA ALA A 253 -4.18 -8.48 -11.57
C ALA A 253 -3.22 -7.37 -11.12
N ILE A 254 -3.77 -6.18 -10.79
CA ILE A 254 -2.99 -5.07 -10.21
C ILE A 254 -2.34 -5.49 -8.90
N LEU A 255 -3.11 -6.12 -7.99
CA LEU A 255 -2.59 -6.58 -6.71
C LEU A 255 -1.48 -7.62 -6.87
N ARG A 256 -1.66 -8.60 -7.77
CA ARG A 256 -0.62 -9.60 -8.08
C ARG A 256 0.66 -8.96 -8.59
N ALA A 257 0.56 -7.94 -9.45
CA ALA A 257 1.73 -7.20 -9.92
C ALA A 257 2.45 -6.47 -8.77
N MET A 258 1.70 -5.84 -7.86
CA MET A 258 2.26 -5.21 -6.67
C MET A 258 2.99 -6.22 -5.78
N VAL A 259 2.40 -7.39 -5.53
CA VAL A 259 3.02 -8.49 -4.75
C VAL A 259 4.29 -8.99 -5.44
N ALA A 260 4.26 -9.21 -6.76
CA ALA A 260 5.42 -9.65 -7.52
C ALA A 260 6.59 -8.66 -7.41
N PHE A 261 6.32 -7.35 -7.52
CA PHE A 261 7.35 -6.32 -7.34
C PHE A 261 7.96 -6.36 -5.95
N GLN A 262 7.15 -6.55 -4.89
CA GLN A 262 7.68 -6.67 -3.54
C GLN A 262 8.51 -7.93 -3.35
N ALA A 263 8.05 -9.08 -3.86
CA ALA A 263 8.76 -10.35 -3.74
C ALA A 263 10.15 -10.29 -4.38
N CYS A 264 10.28 -9.63 -5.55
CA CYS A 264 11.58 -9.39 -6.18
C CYS A 264 12.51 -8.56 -5.28
N HIS A 265 11.98 -7.55 -4.56
CA HIS A 265 12.79 -6.74 -3.65
C HIS A 265 13.20 -7.50 -2.38
N LEU A 266 12.33 -8.35 -1.83
CA LEU A 266 12.64 -9.18 -0.66
C LEU A 266 13.71 -10.23 -0.96
N LYS A 267 13.69 -10.84 -2.15
CA LYS A 267 14.72 -11.81 -2.59
C LYS A 267 16.11 -11.18 -2.75
N MET A 268 16.18 -9.88 -3.07
CA MET A 268 17.45 -9.16 -3.22
C MET A 268 18.08 -8.72 -1.88
N VAL A 269 17.35 -8.80 -0.76
CA VAL A 269 17.92 -8.49 0.56
C VAL A 269 18.65 -9.72 1.08
N ASN A 270 19.96 -9.81 0.83
CA ASN A 270 20.82 -10.79 1.50
C ASN A 270 20.61 -10.72 3.02
N PRO A 271 20.52 -11.86 3.73
CA PRO A 271 20.42 -11.86 5.19
C PRO A 271 21.55 -11.02 5.78
N ARG A 272 21.22 -10.06 6.64
CA ARG A 272 22.25 -9.33 7.40
C ARG A 272 23.08 -10.39 8.13
N PRO A 273 24.42 -10.43 7.96
CA PRO A 273 25.26 -11.34 8.71
C PRO A 273 24.98 -11.11 10.19
N ARG A 274 24.50 -12.17 10.87
CA ARG A 274 24.33 -12.11 12.33
C ARG A 274 25.71 -11.84 12.91
N LEU A 275 25.89 -10.68 13.54
CA LEU A 275 27.05 -10.37 14.36
C LEU A 275 27.15 -11.46 15.43
N LYS A 276 28.11 -12.38 15.27
CA LYS A 276 28.44 -13.37 16.30
C LYS A 276 28.89 -12.58 17.51
N LYS A 277 28.12 -12.67 18.60
CA LYS A 277 28.47 -12.09 19.89
C LYS A 277 29.79 -12.72 20.32
N LYS A 278 30.86 -11.92 20.38
CA LYS A 278 32.20 -12.35 20.81
C LYS A 278 32.08 -12.90 22.23
N GLY A 279 32.64 -14.09 22.43
CA GLY A 279 32.42 -14.90 23.62
C GLY A 279 32.77 -14.19 24.92
N LYS A 280 32.01 -14.51 25.95
CA LYS A 280 32.51 -14.60 27.32
C LYS A 280 32.19 -16.00 27.80
N GLY A 281 33.24 -16.80 27.95
CA GLY A 281 33.15 -18.05 28.71
C GLY A 281 32.90 -17.72 30.17
N LEU A 282 32.14 -18.58 30.84
CA LEU A 282 32.23 -18.87 32.27
C LEU A 282 31.29 -20.03 32.60
N GLY A 283 31.87 -21.07 33.20
CA GLY A 283 31.25 -21.81 34.30
C GLY A 283 30.20 -22.85 33.96
N SER A 284 30.63 -24.11 33.93
CA SER A 284 29.83 -25.30 34.19
C SER A 284 29.22 -25.30 35.61
N CYS A 285 27.94 -25.67 35.75
CA CYS A 285 27.45 -26.70 36.68
C CYS A 285 25.94 -27.02 36.45
N PRO A 286 25.47 -28.24 36.80
CA PRO A 286 24.24 -28.87 36.28
C PRO A 286 22.97 -28.53 37.10
N PRO A 287 21.76 -28.93 36.64
CA PRO A 287 20.50 -28.52 37.28
C PRO A 287 20.18 -29.38 38.51
N THR A 288 19.51 -28.75 39.47
CA THR A 288 18.88 -29.40 40.62
C THR A 288 17.38 -29.07 40.59
N VAL A 289 16.58 -30.13 40.50
CA VAL A 289 15.09 -30.29 40.52
C VAL A 289 14.31 -29.61 39.39
#